data_AF-A0A351ZXL7-F1
#
_entry.id   AF-A0A351ZXL7-F1
#
_cell.length_a   1.000
_cell.length_b   1.000
_cell.length_c   1.000
_cell.angle_alpha   90.00
_cell.angle_beta   90.00
_cell.angle_gamma   90.00
#
_symmetry.space_group_name_H-M   'P 1'
#
loop_
_entity.id
_entity.type
_entity.pdbx_description
1 polymer ?
#
loop_
_entity_poly.entity_id
_entity_poly.type
_entity_poly.pdbx_seq_one_letter_code
_entity_poly.pdbx_strand_id
1 'polypeptide(L)'
;DGIIGINDGTNGGLTTNVGKSTGTVNLLGTLNLTGSTNINTSGTDATNIGTGATAGTVSIGRSGGSINTTGTLTQTGTLNLAGGSSPLQVGGSAGTSGDVLVSQGAGATPAWQNINSAIGIRAAGQSSVTAATSATVTGLTTLTGTDAIIVTLEGATSVTATVTSRTAGTGFTVTFSGQYTGTVNYMVIRAQ
;
A
#
# COMPACT_ATOMS: atom_id res chain seq x y z
N ASP A 1 -21.50 -46.49 -23.78
CA ASP A 1 -20.26 -45.68 -23.93
C ASP A 1 -20.10 -45.21 -25.36
N GLY A 2 -21.06 -44.41 -25.84
CA GLY A 2 -21.04 -43.89 -27.22
C GLY A 2 -20.59 -42.43 -27.23
N ILE A 3 -19.87 -42.04 -28.27
CA ILE A 3 -19.55 -40.62 -28.53
C ILE A 3 -20.73 -40.02 -29.30
N ILE A 4 -21.28 -38.91 -28.79
CA ILE A 4 -22.24 -38.10 -29.53
C ILE A 4 -21.51 -36.83 -29.97
N GLY A 5 -21.32 -36.67 -31.28
CA GLY A 5 -20.79 -35.45 -31.88
C GLY A 5 -21.91 -34.45 -32.14
N ILE A 6 -21.74 -33.21 -31.71
CA ILE A 6 -22.60 -32.09 -32.09
C ILE A 6 -21.69 -31.02 -32.69
N ASN A 7 -21.94 -30.65 -33.95
CA ASN A 7 -21.12 -29.69 -34.70
C ASN A 7 -19.63 -30.12 -34.80
N ASP A 8 -19.39 -31.40 -35.10
CA ASP A 8 -18.08 -32.08 -35.08
C ASP A 8 -17.13 -31.76 -36.26
N GLY A 9 -17.38 -30.65 -36.97
CA GLY A 9 -16.56 -30.22 -38.11
C GLY A 9 -16.99 -30.78 -39.47
N THR A 10 -17.98 -31.70 -39.54
CA THR A 10 -18.58 -32.11 -40.83
C THR A 10 -19.80 -31.28 -41.25
N ASN A 11 -20.43 -30.57 -40.31
CA ASN A 11 -21.53 -29.63 -40.55
C ASN A 11 -21.11 -28.25 -40.03
N GLY A 12 -21.01 -27.26 -40.93
CA GLY A 12 -20.57 -25.90 -40.62
C GLY A 12 -21.64 -25.02 -39.99
N GLY A 13 -22.10 -25.34 -38.78
CA GLY A 13 -22.99 -24.47 -38.00
C GLY A 13 -22.21 -23.41 -37.22
N LEU A 14 -22.60 -22.13 -37.34
CA LEU A 14 -21.99 -21.00 -36.60
C LEU A 14 -22.34 -20.98 -35.09
N THR A 15 -23.42 -21.65 -34.68
CA THR A 15 -23.92 -21.68 -33.29
C THR A 15 -24.61 -23.00 -32.97
N THR A 16 -24.47 -23.49 -31.74
CA THR A 16 -25.25 -24.62 -31.18
C THR A 16 -25.83 -24.18 -29.85
N ASN A 17 -27.15 -24.15 -29.74
CA ASN A 17 -27.83 -23.87 -28.49
C ASN A 17 -28.13 -25.20 -27.78
N VAL A 18 -27.61 -25.38 -26.57
CA VAL A 18 -27.87 -26.56 -25.73
C VAL A 18 -28.65 -26.12 -24.49
N GLY A 19 -29.80 -26.76 -24.26
CA GLY A 19 -30.69 -26.43 -23.14
C GLY A 19 -31.90 -25.58 -23.55
N LYS A 20 -32.74 -25.24 -22.57
CA LYS A 20 -33.90 -24.35 -22.70
C LYS A 20 -33.61 -23.05 -21.93
N SER A 21 -34.25 -21.93 -22.30
CA SER A 21 -34.05 -20.61 -21.69
C SER A 21 -34.20 -20.56 -20.15
N THR A 22 -34.84 -21.56 -19.56
CA THR A 22 -35.09 -21.68 -18.11
C THR A 22 -34.64 -23.03 -17.53
N GLY A 23 -33.94 -23.85 -18.33
CA GLY A 23 -33.53 -25.19 -17.94
C GLY A 23 -32.07 -25.25 -17.50
N THR A 24 -31.77 -26.16 -16.58
CA THR A 24 -30.40 -26.43 -16.16
C THR A 24 -29.69 -27.34 -17.16
N VAL A 25 -28.46 -26.98 -17.53
CA VAL A 25 -27.52 -27.89 -18.20
C VAL A 25 -26.53 -28.38 -17.15
N ASN A 26 -26.51 -29.69 -16.88
CA ASN A 26 -25.63 -30.29 -15.86
C ASN A 26 -24.48 -31.05 -16.53
N LEU A 27 -23.24 -30.73 -16.16
CA LEU A 27 -22.04 -31.40 -16.62
C LEU A 27 -21.33 -32.02 -15.41
N LEU A 28 -21.42 -33.35 -15.31
CA LEU A 28 -20.92 -34.11 -14.16
C LEU A 28 -19.43 -34.47 -14.25
N GLY A 29 -18.77 -34.14 -15.36
CA GLY A 29 -17.36 -34.44 -15.62
C GLY A 29 -16.55 -33.19 -15.94
N THR A 30 -15.37 -33.38 -16.52
CA THR A 30 -14.52 -32.27 -16.97
C THR A 30 -15.16 -31.55 -18.15
N LEU A 31 -15.32 -30.23 -18.02
CA LEU A 31 -15.66 -29.34 -19.12
C LEU A 31 -14.40 -28.62 -19.59
N ASN A 32 -13.96 -28.87 -20.82
CA ASN A 32 -12.88 -28.13 -21.47
C ASN A 32 -13.49 -27.11 -22.43
N LEU A 33 -13.25 -25.83 -22.19
CA LEU A 33 -13.69 -24.72 -23.04
C LEU A 33 -12.46 -24.05 -23.63
N THR A 34 -12.48 -23.78 -24.94
CA THR A 34 -11.41 -23.04 -25.62
C THR A 34 -11.98 -21.76 -26.22
N GLY A 35 -11.15 -20.71 -26.24
CA GLY A 35 -11.59 -19.38 -26.68
C GLY A 35 -12.31 -18.58 -25.59
N SER A 36 -13.05 -17.55 -26.01
CA SER A 36 -13.81 -16.69 -25.11
C SER A 36 -15.04 -17.42 -24.58
N THR A 37 -15.21 -17.44 -23.26
CA THR A 37 -16.43 -17.95 -22.61
C THR A 37 -17.05 -16.83 -21.79
N ASN A 38 -18.30 -16.51 -22.08
CA ASN A 38 -19.09 -15.59 -21.28
C ASN A 38 -19.97 -16.40 -20.33
N ILE A 39 -19.85 -16.15 -19.02
CA ILE A 39 -20.68 -16.78 -17.99
C ILE A 39 -21.50 -15.66 -17.35
N ASN A 40 -22.82 -15.84 -17.29
CA ASN A 40 -23.73 -14.98 -16.53
C ASN A 40 -23.65 -13.48 -16.93
N THR A 41 -23.96 -13.19 -18.19
CA THR A 41 -23.86 -11.84 -18.79
C THR A 41 -25.02 -10.90 -18.46
N SER A 42 -26.09 -11.38 -17.80
CA SER A 42 -27.32 -10.61 -17.56
C SER A 42 -27.40 -9.92 -16.19
N GLY A 43 -26.32 -9.92 -15.40
CA GLY A 43 -26.04 -8.87 -14.41
C GLY A 43 -26.75 -8.93 -13.06
N THR A 44 -27.54 -9.95 -12.75
CA THR A 44 -28.20 -10.09 -11.42
C THR A 44 -27.84 -11.35 -10.66
N ASP A 45 -27.50 -12.43 -11.36
CA ASP A 45 -27.24 -13.71 -10.71
C ASP A 45 -25.77 -13.80 -10.26
N ALA A 46 -25.47 -14.65 -9.29
CA ALA A 46 -24.09 -14.93 -8.88
C ALA A 46 -23.51 -16.08 -9.71
N THR A 47 -22.25 -15.95 -10.14
CA THR A 47 -21.47 -17.11 -10.63
C THR A 47 -20.74 -17.74 -9.46
N ASN A 48 -21.33 -18.80 -8.91
CA ASN A 48 -20.74 -19.54 -7.81
C ASN A 48 -19.75 -20.58 -8.36
N ILE A 49 -18.48 -20.49 -7.97
CA ILE A 49 -17.42 -21.44 -8.37
C ILE A 49 -16.83 -22.06 -7.11
N GLY A 50 -16.79 -23.40 -7.06
CA GLY A 50 -16.15 -24.11 -5.95
C GLY A 50 -16.89 -24.07 -4.60
N THR A 51 -18.20 -23.78 -4.60
CA THR A 51 -19.03 -23.64 -3.38
C THR A 51 -19.50 -24.97 -2.76
N GLY A 52 -18.96 -26.11 -3.20
CA GLY A 52 -19.31 -27.45 -2.68
C GLY A 52 -18.64 -27.77 -1.34
N ALA A 53 -19.13 -28.81 -0.65
CA ALA A 53 -18.62 -29.24 0.67
C ALA A 53 -17.14 -29.69 0.67
N THR A 54 -16.59 -29.99 -0.50
CA THR A 54 -15.16 -30.22 -0.70
C THR A 54 -14.60 -29.01 -1.44
N ALA A 55 -13.90 -28.12 -0.72
CA ALA A 55 -13.29 -26.94 -1.32
C ALA A 55 -12.25 -27.37 -2.38
N GLY A 56 -12.53 -27.06 -3.64
CA GLY A 56 -11.58 -27.19 -4.74
C GLY A 56 -10.77 -25.91 -4.92
N THR A 57 -9.57 -26.01 -5.48
CA THR A 57 -8.79 -24.83 -5.87
C THR A 57 -9.41 -24.18 -7.11
N VAL A 58 -9.73 -22.89 -7.04
CA VAL A 58 -10.08 -22.09 -8.21
C VAL A 58 -8.84 -21.34 -8.68
N SER A 59 -8.22 -21.82 -9.76
CA SER A 59 -7.08 -21.17 -10.39
C SER A 59 -7.55 -20.26 -11.52
N ILE A 60 -7.47 -18.95 -11.32
CA ILE A 60 -7.90 -17.93 -12.31
C ILE A 60 -6.67 -17.23 -12.86
N GLY A 61 -6.56 -17.16 -14.18
CA GLY A 61 -5.41 -16.55 -14.86
C GLY A 61 -4.15 -17.42 -14.74
N ARG A 62 -3.86 -18.25 -15.75
CA ARG A 62 -2.50 -18.78 -15.91
C ARG A 62 -1.53 -17.62 -16.18
N SER A 63 -0.26 -17.78 -15.80
CA SER A 63 0.87 -16.84 -15.96
C SER A 63 0.58 -15.65 -16.88
N GLY A 64 0.49 -14.45 -16.31
CA GLY A 64 0.19 -13.20 -17.03
C GLY A 64 -1.29 -12.83 -17.17
N GLY A 65 -2.22 -13.66 -16.69
CA GLY A 65 -3.63 -13.31 -16.59
C GLY A 65 -3.91 -12.24 -15.52
N SER A 66 -4.85 -11.33 -15.79
CA SER A 66 -5.31 -10.32 -14.84
C SER A 66 -6.74 -10.64 -14.36
N ILE A 67 -6.99 -10.43 -13.07
CA ILE A 67 -8.35 -10.38 -12.52
C ILE A 67 -8.74 -8.91 -12.41
N ASN A 68 -9.79 -8.49 -13.12
CA ASN A 68 -10.32 -7.13 -13.03
C ASN A 68 -11.64 -7.14 -12.23
N THR A 69 -11.60 -6.58 -11.02
CA THR A 69 -12.78 -6.40 -10.16
C THR A 69 -13.17 -4.92 -10.15
N THR A 70 -14.33 -4.59 -10.73
CA THR A 70 -14.87 -3.22 -10.73
C THR A 70 -15.67 -2.88 -9.46
N GLY A 71 -16.07 -3.91 -8.71
CA GLY A 71 -16.76 -3.79 -7.41
C GLY A 71 -15.81 -4.01 -6.22
N THR A 72 -16.38 -4.42 -5.09
CA THR A 72 -15.63 -4.71 -3.87
C THR A 72 -15.02 -6.11 -3.90
N LEU A 73 -13.76 -6.22 -3.48
CA LEU A 73 -13.15 -7.50 -3.13
C LEU A 73 -13.24 -7.70 -1.61
N THR A 74 -13.87 -8.78 -1.17
CA THR A 74 -13.88 -9.20 0.24
C THR A 74 -13.15 -10.51 0.37
N GLN A 75 -12.07 -10.53 1.14
CA GLN A 75 -11.27 -11.71 1.41
C GLN A 75 -11.22 -11.95 2.91
N THR A 76 -11.76 -13.09 3.35
CA THR A 76 -11.83 -13.48 4.76
C THR A 76 -10.60 -14.29 5.21
N GLY A 77 -9.87 -14.88 4.26
CA GLY A 77 -8.61 -15.59 4.49
C GLY A 77 -7.36 -14.76 4.17
N THR A 78 -6.21 -15.42 4.09
CA THR A 78 -4.93 -14.76 3.80
C THR A 78 -4.83 -14.30 2.35
N LEU A 79 -4.53 -13.01 2.13
CA LEU A 79 -4.02 -12.51 0.86
C LEU A 79 -2.51 -12.74 0.80
N ASN A 80 -2.07 -13.71 -0.01
CA ASN A 80 -0.66 -14.03 -0.16
C ASN A 80 -0.08 -13.34 -1.42
N LEU A 81 0.79 -12.35 -1.22
CA LEU A 81 1.55 -11.69 -2.28
C LEU A 81 2.97 -12.28 -2.32
N ALA A 82 3.12 -13.43 -2.97
CA ALA A 82 4.37 -14.18 -3.00
C ALA A 82 5.20 -13.90 -4.25
N GLY A 83 6.52 -13.84 -4.08
CA GLY A 83 7.50 -13.62 -5.16
C GLY A 83 7.94 -12.16 -5.31
N GLY A 84 9.19 -11.95 -5.74
CA GLY A 84 9.79 -10.60 -5.85
C GLY A 84 9.16 -9.67 -6.89
N SER A 85 8.20 -10.16 -7.69
CA SER A 85 7.47 -9.40 -8.71
C SER A 85 5.97 -9.29 -8.42
N SER A 86 5.55 -9.55 -7.19
CA SER A 86 4.15 -9.49 -6.76
C SER A 86 3.90 -8.39 -5.70
N PRO A 87 4.29 -7.12 -5.94
CA PRO A 87 4.06 -6.06 -4.96
C PRO A 87 2.56 -5.73 -4.83
N LEU A 88 2.17 -5.24 -3.65
CA LEU A 88 0.90 -4.53 -3.50
C LEU A 88 0.99 -3.20 -4.25
N GLN A 89 0.19 -3.01 -5.29
CA GLN A 89 0.10 -1.74 -5.99
C GLN A 89 -1.13 -0.96 -5.54
N VAL A 90 -0.95 0.33 -5.32
CA VAL A 90 -2.03 1.26 -4.98
C VAL A 90 -1.89 2.48 -5.87
N GLY A 91 -2.96 2.83 -6.59
CA GLY A 91 -2.91 3.91 -7.60
C GLY A 91 -1.88 3.67 -8.72
N GLY A 92 -1.56 2.41 -9.03
CA GLY A 92 -0.55 2.04 -10.03
C GLY A 92 0.91 2.10 -9.56
N SER A 93 1.17 2.34 -8.27
CA SER A 93 2.52 2.36 -7.70
C SER A 93 2.68 1.30 -6.61
N ALA A 94 3.86 0.66 -6.56
CA ALA A 94 4.26 -0.24 -5.48
C ALA A 94 4.89 0.48 -4.28
N GLY A 95 5.01 1.82 -4.34
CA GLY A 95 5.75 2.60 -3.37
C GLY A 95 7.27 2.47 -3.54
N THR A 96 7.99 3.12 -2.65
CA THR A 96 9.46 3.07 -2.54
C THR A 96 9.89 2.57 -1.16
N SER A 97 11.16 2.22 -1.01
CA SER A 97 11.69 1.73 0.27
C SER A 97 11.49 2.76 1.38
N GLY A 98 10.90 2.34 2.50
CA GLY A 98 10.57 3.21 3.64
C GLY A 98 9.23 3.93 3.53
N ASP A 99 8.45 3.69 2.47
CA ASP A 99 7.07 4.17 2.40
C ASP A 99 6.14 3.32 3.26
N VAL A 100 5.09 3.97 3.76
CA VAL A 100 3.95 3.37 4.44
C VAL A 100 2.68 3.71 3.69
N LEU A 101 1.68 2.82 3.76
CA LEU A 101 0.38 3.09 3.16
C LEU A 101 -0.45 3.96 4.11
N VAL A 102 -0.83 5.14 3.65
CA VAL A 102 -1.57 6.13 4.45
C VAL A 102 -2.97 6.31 3.86
N SER A 103 -3.97 6.35 4.75
CA SER A 103 -5.33 6.72 4.38
C SER A 103 -5.40 8.18 3.95
N GLN A 104 -6.03 8.44 2.81
CA GLN A 104 -6.23 9.80 2.29
C GLN A 104 -7.61 10.38 2.67
N GLY A 105 -8.34 9.69 3.56
CA GLY A 105 -9.72 10.04 3.94
C GLY A 105 -10.76 9.22 3.18
N ALA A 106 -12.03 9.45 3.52
CA ALA A 106 -13.15 8.68 2.98
C ALA A 106 -13.29 8.83 1.46
N GLY A 107 -13.50 7.71 0.76
CA GLY A 107 -13.69 7.69 -0.70
C GLY A 107 -12.42 7.89 -1.53
N ALA A 108 -11.29 8.25 -0.90
CA ALA A 108 -10.01 8.37 -1.58
C ALA A 108 -9.23 7.05 -1.55
N THR A 109 -8.54 6.74 -2.63
CA THR A 109 -7.57 5.64 -2.66
C THR A 109 -6.44 5.97 -1.67
N PRO A 110 -6.03 5.04 -0.78
CA PRO A 110 -4.83 5.20 0.04
C PRO A 110 -3.60 5.50 -0.83
N ALA A 111 -2.58 6.12 -0.26
CA ALA A 111 -1.36 6.45 -1.00
C ALA A 111 -0.12 6.01 -0.25
N TRP A 112 0.91 5.60 -0.99
CA TRP A 112 2.24 5.43 -0.44
C TRP A 112 2.82 6.78 -0.05
N GLN A 113 3.28 6.91 1.20
CA GLN A 113 3.97 8.11 1.69
C GLN A 113 5.23 7.70 2.44
N ASN A 114 6.28 8.51 2.30
CA ASN A 114 7.48 8.34 3.10
C ASN A 114 7.14 8.39 4.59
N ILE A 115 7.66 7.44 5.37
CA ILE A 115 7.33 7.30 6.80
C ILE A 115 7.53 8.59 7.59
N ASN A 116 8.59 9.36 7.32
CA ASN A 116 8.86 10.61 8.03
C ASN A 116 7.76 11.64 7.75
N SER A 117 7.28 11.72 6.51
CA SER A 117 6.15 12.59 6.15
C SER A 117 4.84 12.12 6.79
N ALA A 118 4.61 10.80 6.81
CA ALA A 118 3.40 10.20 7.37
C ALA A 118 3.25 10.43 8.88
N ILE A 119 4.35 10.35 9.63
CA ILE A 119 4.36 10.60 11.08
C ILE A 119 4.73 12.05 11.46
N GLY A 120 4.97 12.91 10.46
CA GLY A 120 5.22 14.33 10.66
C GLY A 120 6.64 14.70 11.09
N ILE A 121 7.64 13.82 11.00
CA ILE A 121 9.04 14.20 11.19
C ILE A 121 9.50 15.04 10.01
N ARG A 122 9.88 16.29 10.26
CA ARG A 122 10.37 17.23 9.25
C ARG A 122 11.87 17.18 9.08
N ALA A 123 12.58 16.99 10.19
CA ALA A 123 14.03 16.88 10.23
C ALA A 123 14.45 16.15 11.50
N ALA A 124 15.53 15.39 11.41
CA ALA A 124 16.26 14.87 12.55
C ALA A 124 17.75 14.96 12.23
N GLY A 125 18.57 15.23 13.23
CA GLY A 125 20.00 15.37 13.02
C GLY A 125 20.75 15.63 14.30
N GLN A 126 22.05 15.86 14.11
CA GLN A 126 22.99 16.15 15.19
C GLN A 126 23.87 17.34 14.81
N SER A 127 24.22 18.16 15.79
CA SER A 127 25.19 19.24 15.65
C SER A 127 26.23 19.14 16.76
N SER A 128 27.51 19.06 16.38
CA SER A 128 28.59 19.14 17.36
C SER A 128 28.71 20.55 17.93
N VAL A 129 29.10 20.63 19.19
CA VAL A 129 29.30 21.88 19.93
C VAL A 129 30.64 21.81 20.63
N THR A 130 31.45 22.85 20.47
CA THR A 130 32.76 22.96 21.11
C THR A 130 32.77 24.19 22.01
N ALA A 131 32.80 23.96 23.32
CA ALA A 131 32.98 24.97 24.36
C ALA A 131 32.12 26.24 24.16
N ALA A 132 30.81 26.08 23.98
CA ALA A 132 29.90 27.19 23.69
C ALA A 132 28.73 27.26 24.68
N THR A 133 28.14 28.44 24.84
CA THR A 133 26.90 28.66 25.62
C THR A 133 25.64 28.58 24.77
N SER A 134 25.79 28.43 23.45
CA SER A 134 24.68 28.17 22.53
C SER A 134 25.17 27.41 21.29
N ALA A 135 24.22 26.79 20.61
CA ALA A 135 24.42 26.13 19.33
C ALA A 135 23.26 26.48 18.39
N THR A 136 23.57 26.77 17.13
CA THR A 136 22.54 27.06 16.11
C THR A 136 22.46 25.91 15.13
N VAL A 137 21.29 25.31 15.04
CA VAL A 137 20.96 24.30 14.03
C VAL A 137 20.41 25.03 12.81
N THR A 138 20.95 24.74 11.62
CA THR A 138 20.60 25.41 10.36
C THR A 138 20.22 24.39 9.27
N GLY A 139 19.84 24.86 8.09
CA GLY A 139 19.48 24.00 6.95
C GLY A 139 18.09 23.37 7.04
N LEU A 140 17.24 23.84 7.95
CA LEU A 140 15.91 23.28 8.20
C LEU A 140 14.85 23.98 7.34
N THR A 141 14.88 23.70 6.03
CA THR A 141 14.02 24.36 5.03
C THR A 141 12.52 24.13 5.21
N THR A 142 12.14 23.05 5.91
CA THR A 142 10.75 22.67 6.15
C THR A 142 10.23 23.07 7.53
N LEU A 143 11.07 23.67 8.38
CA LEU A 143 10.71 24.13 9.73
C LEU A 143 9.69 25.28 9.66
N THR A 144 8.66 25.23 10.49
CA THR A 144 7.61 26.23 10.61
C THR A 144 7.55 26.83 12.01
N GLY A 145 6.80 27.94 12.16
CA GLY A 145 6.65 28.64 13.44
C GLY A 145 5.95 27.83 14.53
N THR A 146 5.19 26.80 14.17
CA THR A 146 4.37 26.02 15.11
C THR A 146 4.93 24.65 15.44
N ASP A 147 5.93 24.15 14.69
CA ASP A 147 6.49 22.82 14.89
C ASP A 147 7.02 22.60 16.32
N ALA A 148 6.94 21.36 16.79
CA ALA A 148 7.62 20.96 18.02
C ALA A 148 9.11 20.71 17.71
N ILE A 149 9.98 21.13 18.62
CA ILE A 149 11.43 20.89 18.54
C ILE A 149 11.82 20.14 19.80
N ILE A 150 12.31 18.91 19.63
CA ILE A 150 12.85 18.08 20.70
C ILE A 150 14.36 18.17 20.60
N VAL A 151 15.01 18.46 21.72
CA VAL A 151 16.47 18.52 21.84
C VAL A 151 16.93 17.57 22.93
N THR A 152 17.95 16.77 22.63
CA THR A 152 18.69 16.00 23.62
C THR A 152 20.17 16.32 23.50
N LEU A 153 20.90 16.16 24.59
CA LEU A 153 22.32 16.47 24.69
C LEU A 153 23.11 15.21 24.99
N GLU A 154 24.25 15.04 24.32
CA GLU A 154 25.21 13.96 24.57
C GLU A 154 26.59 14.57 24.79
N GLY A 155 27.04 14.62 26.05
CA GLY A 155 28.31 15.22 26.42
C GLY A 155 28.65 14.99 27.89
N ALA A 156 29.88 15.36 28.27
CA ALA A 156 30.39 15.11 29.62
C ALA A 156 29.88 16.11 30.68
N THR A 157 29.44 17.30 30.25
CA THR A 157 28.95 18.36 31.14
C THR A 157 27.44 18.37 31.22
N SER A 158 26.88 18.39 32.43
CA SER A 158 25.45 18.54 32.66
C SER A 158 25.03 20.02 32.57
N VAL A 159 24.14 20.34 31.63
CA VAL A 159 23.55 21.67 31.44
C VAL A 159 22.06 21.53 31.11
N THR A 160 21.29 22.58 31.38
CA THR A 160 19.92 22.69 30.85
C THR A 160 19.99 23.30 29.46
N ALA A 161 19.33 22.67 28.48
CA ALA A 161 19.16 23.21 27.13
C ALA A 161 17.76 23.82 26.96
N THR A 162 17.69 25.00 26.36
CA THR A 162 16.43 25.67 26.00
C THR A 162 16.49 26.10 24.54
N VAL A 163 15.46 25.81 23.75
CA VAL A 163 15.30 26.41 22.42
C VAL A 163 14.87 27.85 22.61
N THR A 164 15.76 28.80 22.34
CA THR A 164 15.56 30.22 22.65
C THR A 164 15.15 31.04 21.44
N SER A 165 15.43 30.57 20.23
CA SER A 165 15.03 31.25 19.01
C SER A 165 14.69 30.24 17.91
N ARG A 166 13.85 30.67 16.98
CA ARG A 166 13.42 29.90 15.81
C ARG A 166 13.27 30.84 14.63
N THR A 167 13.78 30.41 13.48
CA THR A 167 13.53 31.06 12.19
C THR A 167 12.96 30.03 11.22
N ALA A 168 11.69 30.19 10.84
CA ALA A 168 11.03 29.30 9.90
C ALA A 168 11.82 29.20 8.57
N GLY A 169 11.84 28.01 7.98
CA GLY A 169 12.59 27.69 6.78
C GLY A 169 14.12 27.74 6.93
N THR A 170 14.64 27.99 8.13
CA THR A 170 16.07 28.19 8.36
C THR A 170 16.64 27.30 9.45
N GLY A 171 16.14 27.42 10.69
CA GLY A 171 16.81 26.82 11.84
C GLY A 171 16.32 27.30 13.20
N PHE A 172 17.00 26.89 14.26
CA PHE A 172 16.74 27.30 15.64
C PHE A 172 18.02 27.36 16.46
N THR A 173 18.00 28.11 17.55
CA THR A 173 19.13 28.20 18.49
C THR A 173 18.77 27.50 19.80
N VAL A 174 19.70 26.68 20.29
CA VAL A 174 19.69 26.09 21.62
C VAL A 174 20.65 26.89 22.49
N THR A 175 20.17 27.41 23.61
CA THR A 175 21.01 28.04 24.64
C THR A 175 21.17 27.09 25.81
N PHE A 176 22.37 27.03 26.34
CA PHE A 176 22.74 26.20 27.48
C PHE A 176 22.84 27.05 28.75
N SER A 177 22.54 26.47 29.92
CA SER A 177 22.70 27.14 31.21
C SER A 177 24.16 27.43 31.60
N GLY A 178 25.12 26.92 30.84
CA GLY A 178 26.56 27.10 31.03
C GLY A 178 27.33 26.71 29.76
N GLN A 179 28.67 26.76 29.81
CA GLN A 179 29.49 26.27 28.69
C GLN A 179 29.29 24.76 28.49
N TYR A 180 29.04 24.36 27.25
CA TYR A 180 28.78 22.98 26.85
C TYR A 180 29.72 22.53 25.73
N THR A 181 30.18 21.28 25.83
CA THR A 181 30.94 20.57 24.78
C THR A 181 30.33 19.18 24.61
N GLY A 182 29.97 18.82 23.39
CA GLY A 182 29.27 17.58 23.09
C GLY A 182 28.46 17.69 21.81
N THR A 183 27.33 17.00 21.77
CA THR A 183 26.43 16.95 20.62
C THR A 183 25.03 17.37 21.02
N VAL A 184 24.42 18.23 20.21
CA VAL A 184 23.00 18.54 20.24
C VAL A 184 22.31 17.64 19.22
N ASN A 185 21.54 16.68 19.70
CA ASN A 185 20.66 15.87 18.89
C ASN A 185 19.28 16.53 18.83
N TYR A 186 18.65 16.52 17.68
CA TYR A 186 17.35 17.16 17.52
C TYR A 186 16.40 16.38 16.62
N MET A 187 15.11 16.59 16.89
CA MET A 187 14.01 16.19 16.03
C MET A 187 13.00 17.32 15.93
N VAL A 188 12.58 17.63 14.71
CA VAL A 188 11.51 18.58 14.40
C VAL A 188 10.27 17.82 13.97
N ILE A 189 9.18 18.06 14.67
CA ILE A 189 7.90 17.38 14.45
C ILE A 189 6.87 18.42 14.01
N ARG A 190 6.15 18.09 12.93
CA ARG A 190 5.03 18.89 12.42
C ARG A 190 3.99 19.08 13.51
N ALA A 191 3.56 20.32 13.73
CA ALA A 191 2.36 20.58 14.52
C ALA A 191 1.15 19.94 13.85
N GLN A 192 0.42 19.10 14.59
CA GLN A 192 -0.83 18.48 14.13
C GLN A 192 -2.01 19.46 14.23
#